data_AF-A0A453DCW0-F1
#
_entry.id   AF-A0A453DCW0-F1
#
_cell.length_a   1.000
_cell.length_b   1.000
_cell.length_c   1.000
_cell.angle_alpha   90.00
_cell.angle_beta   90.00
_cell.angle_gamma   90.00
#
_symmetry.space_group_name_H-M   'P 1'
#
loop_
_entity.id
_entity.type
_entity.pdbx_description
1 polymer ?
#
loop_
_entity_poly.entity_id
_entity_poly.type
_entity_poly.pdbx_seq_one_letter_code
_entity_poly.pdbx_strand_id
1 'polypeptide(L)'
;GIQTSEDYRFYAISAEYPEFSNKDKTLVLQFTVKHEQKLDCGGGYVKLLGGDVDQKKFGGDTPYSIMFGPDICGYSTKKVHTILTKDGKNHLIKKDVPCETDQLSHVYTLIIRPDATYSILIDNEEKQTGSIYEHWDILPPKEIKDPEAKKPEDWDDKEYIPDPEDVKPEGYDDIPKEVTDPDAKKVHA
;
A
#
# COMPACT_ATOMS: atom_id res chain seq x y z
N GLY A 1 -0.34 -28.81 11.19
CA GLY A 1 -1.26 -27.92 10.47
C GLY A 1 -1.16 -28.21 8.99
N ILE A 2 -1.81 -27.41 8.15
CA ILE A 2 -1.61 -27.46 6.69
C ILE A 2 -0.24 -26.84 6.38
N GLN A 3 0.54 -27.46 5.49
CA GLN A 3 1.87 -27.02 5.12
C GLN A 3 2.06 -27.13 3.61
N THR A 4 2.61 -26.08 3.00
CA THR A 4 3.02 -26.06 1.59
C THR A 4 4.28 -26.89 1.40
N SER A 5 4.36 -27.69 0.33
CA SER A 5 5.46 -28.65 0.10
C SER A 5 6.36 -28.33 -1.08
N GLU A 6 5.82 -27.69 -2.11
CA GLU A 6 6.51 -27.29 -3.33
C GLU A 6 6.85 -25.80 -3.32
N ASP A 7 8.09 -25.48 -3.73
CA ASP A 7 8.57 -24.11 -3.95
C ASP A 7 7.98 -23.52 -5.23
N TYR A 8 7.85 -22.18 -5.28
CA TYR A 8 7.38 -21.44 -6.46
C TYR A 8 6.05 -21.94 -7.02
N ARG A 9 5.08 -22.17 -6.13
CA ARG A 9 3.72 -22.61 -6.46
C ARG A 9 2.68 -21.72 -5.83
N PHE A 10 1.56 -21.57 -6.54
CA PHE A 10 0.34 -21.03 -5.97
C PHE A 10 -0.41 -22.14 -5.24
N TYR A 11 -0.93 -21.84 -4.05
CA TYR A 11 -1.78 -22.74 -3.29
C TYR A 11 -3.18 -22.17 -3.20
N ALA A 12 -4.18 -23.03 -3.43
CA ALA A 12 -5.58 -22.71 -3.26
C ALA A 12 -6.24 -23.86 -2.51
N ILE A 13 -6.58 -23.62 -1.26
CA ILE A 13 -7.36 -24.53 -0.43
C ILE A 13 -8.49 -23.73 0.23
N SER A 14 -9.68 -24.30 0.24
CA SER A 14 -10.85 -23.70 0.89
C SER A 14 -11.56 -24.75 1.73
N ALA A 15 -12.30 -24.29 2.74
CA ALA A 15 -13.11 -25.14 3.60
C ALA A 15 -14.44 -24.43 3.85
N GLU A 16 -15.53 -25.13 3.56
CA GLU A 16 -16.88 -24.65 3.87
C GLU A 16 -17.17 -24.73 5.37
N TYR A 17 -17.97 -23.80 5.85
CA TYR A 17 -18.51 -23.77 7.19
C TYR A 17 -19.93 -23.17 7.14
N PRO A 18 -20.76 -23.35 8.18
CA PRO A 18 -22.13 -22.85 8.16
C PRO A 18 -22.20 -21.35 7.85
N GLU A 19 -23.05 -20.98 6.90
CA GLU A 19 -23.25 -19.58 6.52
C GLU A 19 -23.64 -18.72 7.72
N PHE A 20 -23.05 -17.53 7.81
CA PHE A 20 -23.36 -16.57 8.85
C PHE A 20 -23.28 -15.14 8.33
N SER A 21 -23.81 -14.20 9.12
CA SER A 21 -23.61 -12.77 8.93
C SER A 21 -23.07 -12.16 10.22
N ASN A 22 -22.11 -11.24 10.10
CA ASN A 22 -21.63 -10.41 11.20
C ASN A 22 -22.45 -9.12 11.39
N LYS A 23 -23.62 -8.99 10.74
CA LYS A 23 -24.50 -7.84 10.96
C LYS A 23 -24.86 -7.76 12.45
N ASP A 24 -24.66 -6.57 13.03
CA ASP A 24 -24.90 -6.26 14.44
C ASP A 24 -24.10 -7.13 15.43
N LYS A 25 -23.05 -7.82 14.97
CA LYS A 25 -22.20 -8.71 15.78
C LYS A 25 -20.72 -8.49 15.52
N THR A 26 -19.89 -8.74 16.53
CA THR A 26 -18.44 -8.73 16.36
C THR A 26 -18.00 -9.95 15.57
N LEU A 27 -17.23 -9.74 14.51
CA LEU A 27 -16.48 -10.79 13.80
C LEU A 27 -15.09 -10.91 14.42
N VAL A 28 -14.66 -12.13 14.71
CA VAL A 28 -13.29 -12.45 15.11
C VAL A 28 -12.74 -13.50 14.15
N LEU A 29 -11.69 -13.15 13.41
CA LEU A 29 -10.96 -14.04 12.51
C LEU A 29 -9.55 -14.22 13.06
N GLN A 30 -9.23 -15.44 13.51
CA GLN A 30 -7.94 -15.76 14.11
C GLN A 30 -7.37 -17.04 13.52
N PHE A 31 -6.07 -17.03 13.24
CA PHE A 31 -5.33 -18.21 12.80
C PHE A 31 -3.85 -18.08 13.15
N THR A 32 -3.10 -19.17 12.98
CA THR A 32 -1.66 -19.22 13.28
C THR A 32 -0.88 -19.56 12.02
N VAL A 33 0.21 -18.83 11.79
CA VAL A 33 1.14 -19.05 10.68
C VAL A 33 2.53 -19.25 11.23
N LYS A 34 3.29 -20.17 10.62
CA LYS A 34 4.69 -20.41 10.94
C LYS A 34 5.47 -20.52 9.63
N HIS A 35 6.46 -19.65 9.44
CA HIS A 35 7.34 -19.67 8.27
C HIS A 35 8.69 -20.29 8.62
N GLU A 36 8.71 -21.59 8.88
CA GLU A 36 9.93 -22.29 9.32
C GLU A 36 11.05 -22.34 8.27
N GLN A 37 10.69 -22.22 6.99
CA GLN A 37 11.57 -22.32 5.83
C GLN A 37 12.40 -21.08 5.52
N LYS A 38 12.40 -20.05 6.39
CA LYS A 38 12.98 -18.72 6.12
C LYS A 38 12.43 -18.12 4.83
N LEU A 39 11.12 -17.87 4.84
CA LEU A 39 10.38 -17.39 3.68
C LEU A 39 10.95 -16.05 3.18
N ASP A 40 11.38 -16.01 1.91
CA ASP A 40 11.82 -14.78 1.24
C ASP A 40 10.66 -14.08 0.51
N CYS A 41 9.83 -14.84 -0.21
CA CYS A 41 8.61 -14.32 -0.82
C CYS A 41 7.47 -15.35 -0.82
N GLY A 42 6.34 -15.00 -0.19
CA GLY A 42 5.11 -15.76 -0.11
C GLY A 42 4.07 -15.13 0.83
N GLY A 43 2.80 -15.44 0.58
CA GLY A 43 1.67 -15.01 1.39
C GLY A 43 1.26 -16.07 2.41
N GLY A 44 0.97 -15.64 3.63
CA GLY A 44 0.40 -16.46 4.70
C GLY A 44 -0.99 -16.00 5.13
N TYR A 45 -1.75 -15.37 4.23
CA TYR A 45 -3.08 -14.82 4.52
C TYR A 45 -4.23 -15.78 4.20
N VAL A 46 -5.38 -15.54 4.82
CA VAL A 46 -6.65 -16.23 4.54
C VAL A 46 -7.63 -15.29 3.85
N LYS A 47 -8.57 -15.87 3.10
CA LYS A 47 -9.71 -15.17 2.50
C LYS A 47 -11.02 -15.71 3.10
N LEU A 48 -11.91 -14.83 3.55
CA LEU A 48 -13.30 -15.17 3.87
C LEU A 48 -14.15 -14.96 2.62
N LEU A 49 -14.76 -16.05 2.14
CA LEU A 49 -15.52 -16.12 0.90
C LEU A 49 -17.02 -15.90 1.15
N GLY A 50 -17.76 -15.50 0.11
CA GLY A 50 -19.23 -15.50 0.12
C GLY A 50 -19.80 -16.91 0.00
N GLY A 51 -21.05 -17.10 0.44
CA GLY A 51 -21.73 -18.42 0.38
C GLY A 51 -22.02 -18.91 -1.03
N ASP A 52 -21.99 -18.03 -2.02
CA ASP A 52 -22.23 -18.30 -3.44
C ASP A 52 -20.99 -18.77 -4.21
N VAL A 53 -19.84 -18.87 -3.54
CA VAL A 53 -18.57 -19.21 -4.19
C VAL A 53 -18.43 -20.71 -4.48
N ASP A 54 -18.18 -21.07 -5.74
CA ASP A 54 -17.82 -22.42 -6.16
C ASP A 54 -16.38 -22.76 -5.73
N GLN A 55 -16.25 -23.50 -4.62
CA GLN A 55 -14.96 -23.92 -4.06
C GLN A 55 -14.08 -24.71 -5.05
N LYS A 56 -14.66 -25.40 -6.03
CA LYS A 56 -13.89 -26.15 -7.04
C LYS A 56 -13.17 -25.22 -8.03
N LYS A 57 -13.57 -23.95 -8.09
CA LYS A 57 -12.97 -22.90 -8.92
C LYS A 57 -12.24 -21.85 -8.10
N PHE A 58 -11.98 -22.14 -6.83
CA PHE A 58 -11.27 -21.22 -5.94
C PHE A 58 -9.85 -20.94 -6.43
N GLY A 59 -9.47 -19.66 -6.45
CA GLY A 59 -8.16 -19.20 -6.88
C GLY A 59 -7.88 -17.73 -6.51
N GLY A 60 -6.90 -17.13 -7.20
CA GLY A 60 -6.47 -15.75 -6.96
C GLY A 60 -7.58 -14.72 -7.14
N ASP A 61 -8.35 -14.85 -8.22
CA ASP A 61 -9.38 -13.88 -8.64
C ASP A 61 -10.76 -14.14 -8.03
N THR A 62 -10.91 -15.19 -7.22
CA THR A 62 -12.20 -15.50 -6.58
C THR A 62 -12.61 -14.36 -5.65
N PRO A 63 -13.84 -13.81 -5.79
CA PRO A 63 -14.35 -12.78 -4.90
C PRO A 63 -14.29 -13.22 -3.43
N TYR A 64 -13.90 -12.31 -2.56
CA TYR A 64 -13.85 -12.51 -1.12
C TYR A 64 -14.41 -11.29 -0.41
N SER A 65 -14.92 -11.48 0.80
CA SER A 65 -15.39 -10.40 1.67
C SER A 65 -14.24 -9.76 2.45
N ILE A 66 -13.32 -10.58 2.95
CA ILE A 66 -12.16 -10.14 3.76
C ILE A 66 -10.94 -10.95 3.34
N MET A 67 -9.79 -10.30 3.17
CA MET A 67 -8.47 -10.95 3.12
C MET A 67 -7.63 -10.45 4.29
N PHE A 68 -7.10 -11.37 5.10
CA PHE A 68 -6.36 -11.03 6.31
C PHE A 68 -5.16 -11.96 6.54
N GLY A 69 -3.99 -11.38 6.79
CA GLY A 69 -2.81 -12.12 7.24
C GLY A 69 -1.47 -11.61 6.70
N PRO A 70 -0.36 -12.23 7.12
CA PRO A 70 0.98 -11.80 6.73
C PRO A 70 1.26 -12.03 5.24
N ASP A 71 2.02 -11.11 4.66
CA ASP A 71 2.58 -11.20 3.31
C ASP A 71 4.01 -10.70 3.34
N ILE A 72 4.92 -11.57 2.89
CA ILE A 72 6.35 -11.34 2.88
C ILE A 72 6.79 -11.46 1.43
N CYS A 73 7.44 -10.44 0.87
CA CYS A 73 8.10 -10.55 -0.41
C CYS A 73 9.30 -9.60 -0.48
N GLY A 74 10.49 -10.18 -0.30
CA GLY A 74 11.75 -9.48 -0.24
C GLY A 74 11.78 -8.40 0.85
N TYR A 75 12.43 -7.28 0.55
CA TYR A 75 12.54 -6.14 1.48
C TYR A 75 11.37 -5.16 1.39
N SER A 76 10.61 -5.17 0.30
CA SER A 76 9.57 -4.17 0.03
C SER A 76 8.25 -4.50 0.72
N THR A 77 7.92 -5.79 0.89
CA THR A 77 6.63 -6.23 1.42
C THR A 77 6.86 -7.11 2.64
N LYS A 78 6.56 -6.59 3.83
CA LYS A 78 6.60 -7.31 5.11
C LYS A 78 5.47 -6.80 5.99
N LYS A 79 4.24 -7.12 5.61
CA LYS A 79 3.06 -6.53 6.24
C LYS A 79 1.90 -7.49 6.38
N VAL A 80 0.98 -7.15 7.26
CA VAL A 80 -0.31 -7.83 7.41
C VAL A 80 -1.30 -7.17 6.45
N HIS A 81 -1.69 -7.89 5.40
CA HIS A 81 -2.81 -7.48 4.58
C HIS A 81 -4.08 -7.49 5.42
N THR A 82 -4.84 -6.40 5.35
CA THR A 82 -6.20 -6.32 5.90
C THR A 82 -7.07 -5.61 4.87
N ILE A 83 -7.71 -6.41 4.02
CA ILE A 83 -8.48 -5.94 2.87
C ILE A 83 -9.95 -6.20 3.12
N LEU A 84 -10.76 -5.17 2.95
CA LEU A 84 -12.22 -5.24 3.07
C LEU A 84 -12.85 -5.00 1.70
N THR A 85 -13.77 -5.86 1.31
CA THR A 85 -14.47 -5.74 0.03
C THR A 85 -15.81 -5.04 0.22
N LYS A 86 -16.06 -3.99 -0.57
CA LYS A 86 -17.35 -3.30 -0.63
C LYS A 86 -17.67 -2.97 -2.08
N ASP A 87 -18.92 -3.21 -2.49
CA ASP A 87 -19.41 -2.88 -3.84
C ASP A 87 -18.53 -3.45 -4.97
N GLY A 88 -17.99 -4.65 -4.76
CA GLY A 88 -17.10 -5.34 -5.71
C GLY A 88 -15.67 -4.81 -5.77
N LYS A 89 -15.31 -3.82 -4.94
CA LYS A 89 -13.96 -3.25 -4.85
C LYS A 89 -13.26 -3.71 -3.59
N ASN A 90 -11.98 -4.09 -3.75
CA ASN A 90 -11.10 -4.45 -2.65
C ASN A 90 -10.44 -3.18 -2.09
N HIS A 91 -10.68 -2.86 -0.83
CA HIS A 91 -10.09 -1.71 -0.15
C HIS A 91 -8.99 -2.18 0.79
N LEU A 92 -7.76 -1.73 0.54
CA LEU A 92 -6.61 -2.01 1.40
C LEU A 92 -6.61 -1.03 2.59
N ILE A 93 -6.10 -1.49 3.74
CA ILE A 93 -5.82 -0.63 4.87
C ILE A 93 -4.75 0.41 4.49
N LYS A 94 -4.95 1.67 4.90
CA LYS A 94 -4.03 2.77 4.59
C LYS A 94 -2.68 2.67 5.28
N LYS A 95 -2.69 2.22 6.55
CA LYS A 95 -1.50 2.10 7.37
C LYS A 95 -1.00 0.66 7.33
N ASP A 96 0.24 0.50 6.88
CA ASP A 96 0.90 -0.79 6.90
C ASP A 96 1.13 -1.24 8.35
N VAL A 97 0.75 -2.49 8.64
CA VAL A 97 1.01 -3.17 9.90
C VAL A 97 2.12 -4.17 9.65
N PRO A 98 3.28 -4.10 10.33
CA PRO A 98 4.37 -5.04 10.11
C PRO A 98 3.95 -6.46 10.52
N CYS A 99 4.41 -7.46 9.78
CA CYS A 99 4.25 -8.86 10.15
C CYS A 99 5.54 -9.43 10.73
N GLU A 100 5.42 -10.51 11.49
CA GLU A 100 6.57 -11.21 12.05
C GLU A 100 7.28 -12.03 10.95
N THR A 101 8.61 -11.99 10.97
CA THR A 101 9.46 -12.60 9.92
C THR A 101 10.45 -13.62 10.45
N ASP A 102 10.35 -13.99 11.72
CA ASP A 102 11.14 -15.09 12.26
C ASP A 102 10.51 -16.45 11.88
N GLN A 103 11.07 -17.54 12.42
CA GLN A 103 10.67 -18.91 12.09
C GLN A 103 9.70 -19.54 13.12
N LEU A 104 9.23 -18.74 14.07
CA LEU A 104 8.30 -19.13 15.11
C LEU A 104 6.86 -19.09 14.60
N SER A 105 5.98 -19.68 15.39
CA SER A 105 4.55 -19.64 15.15
C SER A 105 3.99 -18.33 15.70
N HIS A 106 3.28 -17.59 14.86
CA HIS A 106 2.62 -16.35 15.27
C HIS A 106 1.12 -16.42 15.05
N VAL A 107 0.36 -15.87 16.00
CA VAL A 107 -1.10 -15.80 15.96
C VAL A 107 -1.50 -14.45 15.38
N TYR A 108 -2.32 -14.45 14.34
CA TYR A 108 -2.88 -13.25 13.72
C TYR A 108 -4.37 -13.20 13.99
N THR A 109 -4.85 -12.07 14.54
CA THR A 109 -6.27 -11.89 14.90
C THR A 109 -6.78 -10.58 14.33
N LEU A 110 -7.87 -10.66 13.57
CA LEU A 110 -8.66 -9.51 13.13
C LEU A 110 -9.99 -9.51 13.87
N ILE A 111 -10.30 -8.38 14.51
CA ILE A 111 -11.58 -8.14 15.18
C ILE A 111 -12.28 -7.00 14.45
N ILE A 112 -13.52 -7.21 14.01
CA ILE A 112 -14.37 -6.17 13.42
C ILE A 112 -15.64 -6.07 14.24
N ARG A 113 -15.95 -4.87 14.74
CA ARG A 113 -17.09 -4.62 15.64
C ARG A 113 -18.26 -3.95 14.90
N PRO A 114 -19.49 -4.03 15.43
CA PRO A 114 -20.69 -3.44 14.81
C PRO A 114 -20.66 -1.92 14.69
N ASP A 115 -19.88 -1.24 15.54
CA ASP A 115 -19.67 0.21 15.53
C ASP A 115 -18.67 0.68 14.46
N ALA A 116 -18.32 -0.21 13.52
CA ALA A 116 -17.32 0.00 12.48
C ALA A 116 -15.90 0.28 13.01
N THR A 117 -15.58 -0.19 14.21
CA THR A 117 -14.20 -0.25 14.71
C THR A 117 -13.56 -1.61 14.43
N TYR A 118 -12.23 -1.64 14.40
CA TYR A 118 -11.47 -2.87 14.22
C TYR A 118 -10.24 -2.91 15.13
N SER A 119 -9.71 -4.11 15.38
CA SER A 119 -8.40 -4.33 16.00
C SER A 119 -7.64 -5.42 15.22
N ILE A 120 -6.33 -5.22 15.00
CA ILE A 120 -5.39 -6.21 14.51
C ILE A 120 -4.44 -6.55 15.65
N LEU A 121 -4.43 -7.81 16.04
CA LEU A 121 -3.52 -8.33 17.05
C LEU A 121 -2.54 -9.32 16.40
N ILE A 122 -1.31 -9.28 16.89
CA ILE A 122 -0.27 -10.28 16.60
C ILE A 122 0.19 -10.81 17.94
N ASP A 123 0.12 -12.13 18.12
CA ASP A 123 0.44 -12.82 19.38
C ASP A 123 -0.34 -12.29 20.59
N ASN A 124 -1.61 -11.95 20.34
CA ASN A 124 -2.53 -11.31 21.28
C ASN A 124 -2.13 -9.88 21.73
N GLU A 125 -1.10 -9.29 21.14
CA GLU A 125 -0.79 -7.87 21.33
C GLU A 125 -1.48 -7.02 20.27
N GLU A 126 -2.18 -5.96 20.68
CA GLU A 126 -2.81 -5.03 19.75
C GLU A 126 -1.75 -4.20 19.02
N LYS A 127 -1.60 -4.44 17.71
CA LYS A 127 -0.66 -3.72 16.85
C LYS A 127 -1.31 -2.53 16.16
N GLN A 128 -2.62 -2.59 15.93
CA GLN A 128 -3.38 -1.51 15.30
C GLN A 128 -4.85 -1.59 15.67
N THR A 129 -5.46 -0.43 15.88
CA THR A 129 -6.89 -0.28 16.17
C THR A 129 -7.41 1.04 15.59
N GLY A 130 -8.72 1.15 15.39
CA GLY A 130 -9.34 2.40 14.95
C GLY A 130 -10.66 2.20 14.23
N SER A 131 -11.05 3.23 13.47
CA SER A 131 -12.28 3.25 12.67
C SER A 131 -12.03 2.75 11.25
N ILE A 132 -12.93 1.91 10.75
CA ILE A 132 -12.91 1.45 9.35
C ILE A 132 -13.02 2.65 8.38
N TYR A 133 -13.81 3.67 8.74
CA TYR A 133 -14.02 4.85 7.90
C TYR A 133 -12.79 5.75 7.77
N GLU A 134 -11.85 5.64 8.69
CA GLU A 134 -10.62 6.44 8.69
C GLU A 134 -9.50 5.69 7.99
N HIS A 135 -9.38 4.39 8.25
CA HIS A 135 -8.25 3.56 7.82
C HIS A 135 -8.48 2.83 6.48
N TRP A 136 -9.65 2.94 5.87
CA TRP A 136 -9.93 2.48 4.51
C TRP A 136 -10.67 3.54 3.69
N ASP A 137 -10.40 3.59 2.39
CA ASP A 137 -11.11 4.45 1.43
C ASP A 137 -12.41 3.80 0.96
N ILE A 138 -13.27 3.43 1.90
CA ILE A 138 -14.55 2.73 1.67
C ILE A 138 -15.70 3.71 1.38
N LEU A 139 -15.64 4.90 1.97
CA LEU A 139 -16.62 5.95 1.74
C LEU A 139 -16.15 6.87 0.61
N PRO A 140 -17.08 7.53 -0.10
CA PRO A 140 -16.74 8.64 -0.98
C PRO A 140 -15.89 9.69 -0.25
N PRO A 141 -15.02 10.43 -0.96
CA PRO A 141 -14.27 11.53 -0.37
C PRO A 141 -15.22 12.51 0.34
N LYS A 142 -14.86 12.92 1.56
CA LYS A 142 -15.63 13.93 2.32
C LYS A 142 -15.62 15.28 1.60
N GLU A 143 -14.53 15.56 0.87
CA GLU A 143 -14.32 16.79 0.12
C GLU A 143 -13.94 16.42 -1.32
N ILE A 144 -14.57 17.09 -2.28
CA ILE A 144 -14.23 17.02 -3.71
C ILE A 144 -13.78 18.41 -4.15
N LYS A 145 -12.82 18.48 -5.08
CA LYS A 145 -12.50 19.76 -5.73
C LYS A 145 -13.74 20.23 -6.48
N ASP A 146 -14.03 21.52 -6.40
CA ASP A 146 -15.15 22.12 -7.13
C ASP A 146 -14.95 21.90 -8.64
N PRO A 147 -15.86 21.16 -9.32
CA PRO A 147 -15.74 20.88 -10.74
C PRO A 147 -15.90 22.14 -11.61
N GLU A 148 -16.50 23.21 -11.08
CA GLU A 148 -16.67 24.49 -11.77
C GLU A 148 -15.50 25.45 -11.55
N ALA A 149 -14.61 25.15 -10.59
CA ALA A 149 -13.45 25.98 -10.32
C ALA A 149 -12.49 25.97 -11.51
N LYS A 150 -12.35 27.14 -12.15
CA LYS A 150 -11.35 27.41 -13.17
C LYS A 150 -10.20 28.18 -12.56
N LYS A 151 -8.99 27.86 -12.98
CA LYS A 151 -7.82 28.68 -12.69
C LYS A 151 -8.09 30.11 -13.23
N PRO A 152 -7.96 31.17 -12.40
CA PRO A 152 -8.10 32.54 -12.87
C PRO A 152 -7.12 32.87 -14.00
N GLU A 153 -7.50 33.76 -14.92
CA GLU A 153 -6.64 34.16 -16.05
C GLU A 153 -5.38 34.90 -15.60
N ASP A 154 -5.43 35.56 -14.45
CA ASP A 154 -4.34 36.32 -13.83
C ASP A 154 -3.46 35.48 -12.90
N TRP A 155 -3.69 34.17 -12.83
CA TRP A 155 -2.93 33.29 -11.95
C TRP A 155 -1.52 33.01 -12.51
N ASP A 156 -0.52 33.64 -11.90
CA ASP A 156 0.89 33.45 -12.23
C ASP A 156 1.45 32.19 -11.55
N ASP A 157 1.91 31.22 -12.37
CA ASP A 157 2.59 30.00 -11.88
C ASP A 157 4.12 30.17 -11.85
N LYS A 158 4.66 31.33 -12.22
CA LYS A 158 6.10 31.54 -12.29
C LYS A 158 6.70 31.61 -10.89
N GLU A 159 7.48 30.60 -10.54
CA GLU A 159 8.25 30.55 -9.29
C GLU A 159 9.34 31.63 -9.24
N TYR A 160 9.88 32.02 -10.40
CA TYR A 160 10.89 33.06 -10.53
C TYR A 160 10.40 34.19 -11.43
N ILE A 161 10.57 35.42 -10.97
CA ILE A 161 10.39 36.63 -11.75
C ILE A 161 11.75 37.30 -11.96
N PRO A 162 12.02 37.87 -13.16
CA PRO A 162 13.21 38.68 -13.35
C PRO A 162 13.15 39.89 -12.41
N ASP A 163 14.25 40.18 -11.74
CA ASP A 163 14.34 41.35 -10.89
C ASP A 163 14.20 42.62 -11.75
N PRO A 164 13.16 43.45 -11.52
CA PRO A 164 12.95 44.65 -12.30
C PRO A 164 14.04 45.71 -12.13
N GLU A 165 14.85 45.62 -11.06
CA GLU A 165 15.98 46.52 -10.81
C GLU A 165 17.31 45.97 -11.35
N ASP A 166 17.35 44.73 -11.85
CA ASP A 166 18.55 44.13 -12.44
C ASP A 166 18.80 44.73 -13.83
N VAL A 167 19.77 45.63 -13.88
CA VAL A 167 20.26 46.25 -15.11
C VAL A 167 21.53 45.54 -15.51
N LYS A 168 21.53 44.98 -16.72
CA LYS A 168 22.72 44.38 -17.32
C LYS A 168 23.92 45.34 -17.20
N PRO A 169 25.03 44.92 -16.58
CA PRO A 169 26.14 45.83 -16.31
C PRO A 169 26.80 46.31 -17.61
N GLU A 170 27.32 47.54 -17.58
CA GLU A 170 28.02 48.16 -18.70
C GLU A 170 29.24 47.30 -19.10
N GLY A 171 29.40 47.01 -20.40
CA GLY A 171 30.48 46.17 -20.91
C GLY A 171 30.23 44.65 -20.90
N TYR A 172 29.08 44.17 -20.43
CA TYR A 172 28.77 42.72 -20.41
C TYR A 172 28.72 42.09 -21.81
N ASP A 173 28.22 42.83 -22.81
CA ASP A 173 28.18 42.37 -24.20
C ASP A 173 29.51 42.57 -24.95
N ASP A 174 30.41 43.37 -24.38
CA ASP A 174 31.70 43.72 -25.00
C ASP A 174 32.80 42.70 -24.66
N ILE A 175 32.49 41.67 -23.85
CA ILE A 175 33.42 40.58 -23.54
C ILE A 175 33.52 39.66 -24.77
N PRO A 176 34.68 39.59 -25.45
CA PRO A 176 34.83 38.77 -26.63
C PRO A 176 34.74 37.28 -26.26
N LYS A 177 34.05 36.50 -27.11
CA LYS A 177 33.89 35.04 -26.92
C LYS A 177 35.22 34.28 -26.87
N GLU A 178 36.25 34.83 -27.48
CA GLU A 178 37.59 34.26 -27.52
C GLU A 178 38.59 35.30 -27.03
N VAL A 179 39.39 34.93 -26.04
CA VAL A 179 40.50 35.75 -25.55
C VAL A 179 41.79 35.05 -25.99
N THR A 180 42.71 35.80 -26.58
CA THR A 180 44.04 35.29 -26.94
C THR A 180 44.79 34.88 -25.68
N ASP A 181 45.27 33.64 -25.65
CA ASP A 181 46.09 33.12 -24.56
C ASP A 181 47.45 33.87 -24.53
N PRO A 182 47.75 34.64 -23.48
CA PRO A 182 48.97 35.43 -23.39
C PRO A 182 50.24 34.58 -23.24
N ASP A 183 50.13 33.31 -22.85
CA ASP A 183 51.26 32.38 -22.67
C ASP A 183 51.51 31.49 -23.90
N ALA A 184 50.69 31.61 -24.94
CA ALA A 184 50.84 30.83 -26.17
C ALA A 184 52.13 31.21 -26.93
N LYS A 185 53.14 30.32 -26.87
CA LYS A 185 54.36 30.43 -27.69
C LYS A 185 54.17 29.77 -29.05
N LYS A 186 54.46 30.51 -30.13
CA LYS A 186 54.47 29.95 -31.50
C LYS A 186 55.49 28.81 -31.57
N VAL A 187 55.01 27.60 -31.86
CA VAL A 187 55.87 26.50 -32.27
C VAL A 187 56.37 26.76 -33.69
N HIS A 188 57.65 27.06 -33.84
CA HIS A 188 58.29 27.18 -35.16
C HIS A 188 58.47 25.77 -35.74
N ALA A 189 57.96 25.57 -36.96
CA ALA A 189 58.29 24.45 -37.83
C ALA A 189 59.46 24.82 -38.75
#